data_AF-G1KHI2-F1
#
_entry.id   AF-G1KHI2-F1
#
_cell.length_a   1.000
_cell.length_b   1.000
_cell.length_c   1.000
_cell.angle_alpha   90.00
_cell.angle_beta   90.00
_cell.angle_gamma   90.00
#
_symmetry.space_group_name_H-M   'P 1'
#
loop_
_entity.id
_entity.type
_entity.pdbx_description
1 polymer ?
#
loop_
_entity_poly.entity_id
_entity_poly.type
_entity_poly.pdbx_seq_one_letter_code
_entity_poly.pdbx_strand_id
1 'polypeptide(L)'
;WPSMYWSNPLFQVKLQCRKGIPSSVRARCWPLLCGGQAKMERNPGKYQELCEGPGDPQWVETITKDIHRQFPFHEMFLSPEGPGQQGLLQVMKAYTVYRPQEGYCQAQGPLGALLLMHMLPEQAFWCLVQICEHYLPGYYSPKMEALLLDSEVFVALLRRLCPKACKHLQKHGVDPFLYLPEWFLCLFSRTLPFPIVLRIWDAFLSEGVKVLFRVGLLLIRLALGSSEKLRGCVGVVETLEKLRSIPAHLLQEDAFMAEVHDVPISDRDLERECKAQLVKLRKTRPEFQYNPKHRLPGSKAIFDTHQLEEGHKQLEKASELQGRNKRQTRKKPDTRGKTFHVTGQPAGRREERVDPKGKSSFYLETWF
;
A
#
# COMPACT_ATOMS: atom_id res chain seq x y z
N TRP A 1 -19.12 2.59 34.24
CA TRP A 1 -18.43 3.18 33.08
C TRP A 1 -17.12 2.45 32.72
N PRO A 2 -17.19 1.16 32.32
CA PRO A 2 -16.26 0.64 31.30
C PRO A 2 -16.90 -0.31 30.26
N SER A 3 -18.23 -0.30 30.10
CA SER A 3 -18.94 -1.23 29.20
C SER A 3 -18.93 -0.84 27.72
N MET A 4 -18.77 0.45 27.38
CA MET A 4 -18.81 0.90 25.97
C MET A 4 -17.58 0.53 25.12
N TYR A 5 -16.41 0.30 25.72
CA TYR A 5 -15.18 0.01 24.96
C TYR A 5 -15.12 -1.41 24.40
N TRP A 6 -15.77 -2.38 25.06
CA TRP A 6 -15.87 -3.77 24.58
C TRP A 6 -16.80 -3.94 23.39
N SER A 7 -17.62 -2.93 23.10
CA SER A 7 -18.67 -2.98 22.09
C SER A 7 -18.27 -2.41 20.72
N ASN A 8 -17.02 -1.96 20.53
CA ASN A 8 -16.55 -1.43 19.25
C ASN A 8 -15.85 -2.54 18.43
N PRO A 9 -16.47 -3.06 17.34
CA PRO A 9 -15.90 -4.13 16.54
C PRO A 9 -14.53 -3.78 15.95
N LEU A 10 -14.30 -2.51 15.60
CA LEU A 10 -13.02 -2.06 15.02
C LEU A 10 -11.88 -2.09 16.03
N PHE A 11 -12.18 -1.80 17.31
CA PHE A 11 -11.19 -1.93 18.38
C PHE A 11 -10.79 -3.40 18.60
N GLN A 12 -11.77 -4.30 18.55
CA GLN A 12 -11.52 -5.74 18.65
C GLN A 12 -10.69 -6.24 17.46
N VAL A 13 -11.05 -5.88 16.23
CA VAL A 13 -10.26 -6.22 15.03
C VAL A 13 -8.82 -5.79 15.18
N LYS A 14 -8.59 -4.53 15.56
CA LYS A 14 -7.25 -4.01 15.82
C LYS A 14 -6.50 -4.84 16.86
N LEU A 15 -7.13 -5.18 17.99
CA LEU A 15 -6.51 -5.99 19.03
C LEU A 15 -6.14 -7.39 18.54
N GLN A 16 -6.99 -8.03 17.72
CA GLN A 16 -6.69 -9.34 17.14
C GLN A 16 -5.53 -9.26 16.13
N CYS A 17 -5.50 -8.24 15.27
CA CYS A 17 -4.36 -8.01 14.37
C CYS A 17 -3.04 -7.81 15.15
N ARG A 18 -3.09 -7.08 16.27
CA ARG A 18 -1.93 -6.91 17.16
C ARG A 18 -1.49 -8.18 17.86
N LYS A 19 -2.38 -9.15 18.11
CA LYS A 19 -2.02 -10.48 18.63
C LYS A 19 -1.45 -11.42 17.58
N GLY A 20 -1.81 -11.21 16.32
CA GLY A 20 -1.38 -12.03 15.20
C GLY A 20 -2.55 -12.74 14.57
N ILE A 21 -2.64 -12.60 13.25
CA ILE A 21 -3.64 -13.29 12.46
C ILE A 21 -3.09 -14.69 12.17
N PRO A 22 -3.80 -15.78 12.53
CA PRO A 22 -3.35 -17.12 12.19
C PRO A 22 -3.13 -17.26 10.67
N SER A 23 -2.07 -17.97 10.26
CA SER A 23 -1.71 -18.12 8.83
C SER A 23 -2.88 -18.64 7.98
N SER A 24 -3.68 -19.56 8.52
CA SER A 24 -4.83 -20.16 7.84
C SER A 24 -5.95 -19.17 7.50
N VAL A 25 -6.02 -18.00 8.12
CA VAL A 25 -7.09 -17.03 7.90
C VAL A 25 -6.61 -15.72 7.27
N ARG A 26 -5.29 -15.53 7.06
CA ARG A 26 -4.76 -14.34 6.38
C ARG A 26 -5.34 -14.14 4.98
N ALA A 27 -5.53 -15.22 4.23
CA ALA A 27 -6.17 -15.24 2.91
C ALA A 27 -7.54 -14.54 2.89
N ARG A 28 -8.26 -14.57 4.02
CA ARG A 28 -9.58 -13.93 4.21
C ARG A 28 -9.45 -12.56 4.87
N CYS A 29 -8.61 -12.45 5.89
CA CYS A 29 -8.48 -11.24 6.68
C CYS A 29 -7.80 -10.09 5.92
N TRP A 30 -6.70 -10.35 5.22
CA TRP A 30 -5.94 -9.28 4.55
C TRP A 30 -6.75 -8.55 3.46
N PRO A 31 -7.44 -9.25 2.53
CA PRO A 31 -8.30 -8.57 1.55
C PRO A 31 -9.42 -7.73 2.17
N LEU A 32 -9.97 -8.17 3.31
CA LEU A 32 -10.99 -7.40 4.04
C LEU A 32 -10.37 -6.18 4.74
N LEU A 33 -9.21 -6.35 5.40
CA LEU A 33 -8.53 -5.29 6.14
C LEU A 33 -8.06 -4.17 5.22
N CYS A 34 -7.60 -4.49 4.01
CA CYS A 34 -7.07 -3.54 3.04
C CYS A 34 -8.10 -3.01 2.03
N GLY A 35 -9.33 -3.54 2.04
CA GLY A 35 -10.38 -3.16 1.08
C GLY A 35 -10.24 -3.83 -0.30
N GLY A 36 -9.29 -4.76 -0.45
CA GLY A 36 -9.06 -5.49 -1.70
C GLY A 36 -10.26 -6.35 -2.10
N GLN A 37 -10.91 -7.00 -1.12
CA GLN A 37 -12.11 -7.83 -1.36
C GLN A 37 -13.22 -7.04 -2.04
N ALA A 38 -13.48 -5.85 -1.52
CA ALA A 38 -14.50 -4.97 -2.04
C ALA A 38 -14.19 -4.42 -3.43
N LYS A 39 -12.92 -4.06 -3.66
CA LYS A 39 -12.48 -3.57 -4.95
C LYS A 39 -12.59 -4.67 -6.00
N MET A 40 -12.26 -5.90 -5.64
CA MET A 40 -12.48 -7.09 -6.46
C MET A 40 -13.95 -7.28 -6.82
N GLU A 41 -14.85 -7.29 -5.83
CA GLU A 41 -16.30 -7.47 -6.05
C GLU A 41 -16.92 -6.38 -6.93
N ARG A 42 -16.39 -5.16 -6.90
CA ARG A 42 -16.83 -4.03 -7.75
C ARG A 42 -16.31 -4.09 -9.17
N ASN A 43 -15.29 -4.92 -9.44
CA ASN A 43 -14.62 -4.99 -10.73
C ASN A 43 -14.57 -6.45 -11.23
N PRO A 44 -15.73 -7.12 -11.38
CA PRO A 44 -15.77 -8.52 -11.81
C PRO A 44 -15.14 -8.69 -13.20
N GLY A 45 -14.25 -9.68 -13.34
CA GLY A 45 -13.55 -9.99 -14.59
C GLY A 45 -12.43 -9.00 -14.96
N LYS A 46 -12.25 -7.91 -14.21
CA LYS A 46 -11.26 -6.88 -14.57
C LYS A 46 -9.83 -7.39 -14.46
N TYR A 47 -9.51 -8.20 -13.46
CA TYR A 47 -8.17 -8.77 -13.34
C TYR A 47 -7.85 -9.68 -14.54
N GLN A 48 -8.81 -10.50 -14.96
CA GLN A 48 -8.66 -11.35 -16.15
C GLN A 48 -8.46 -10.50 -17.43
N GLU A 49 -9.25 -9.45 -17.62
CA GLU A 49 -9.09 -8.50 -18.73
C GLU A 49 -7.66 -7.90 -18.76
N LEU A 50 -7.15 -7.48 -17.60
CA LEU A 50 -5.78 -6.94 -17.46
C LEU A 50 -4.71 -8.00 -17.73
N CYS A 51 -4.98 -9.25 -17.37
CA CYS A 51 -4.10 -10.38 -17.61
C CYS A 51 -3.99 -10.71 -19.10
N GLU A 52 -5.10 -10.64 -19.83
CA GLU A 52 -5.19 -10.87 -21.28
C GLU A 52 -4.68 -9.67 -22.08
N GLY A 53 -4.78 -8.46 -21.52
CA GLY A 53 -4.30 -7.23 -22.15
C GLY A 53 -2.80 -7.26 -22.48
N PRO A 54 -2.37 -6.53 -23.54
CA PRO A 54 -0.96 -6.42 -23.87
C PRO A 54 -0.22 -5.66 -22.77
N GLY A 55 0.81 -6.29 -22.19
CA GLY A 55 1.73 -5.61 -21.28
C GLY A 55 2.78 -4.84 -22.07
N ASP A 56 3.27 -3.72 -21.52
CA ASP A 56 4.43 -3.03 -22.08
C ASP A 56 5.65 -3.98 -22.06
N PRO A 57 6.29 -4.27 -23.21
CA PRO A 57 7.44 -5.17 -23.27
C PRO A 57 8.57 -4.79 -22.32
N GLN A 58 8.81 -3.49 -22.11
CA GLN A 58 9.85 -3.01 -21.20
C GLN A 58 9.55 -3.43 -19.76
N TRP A 59 8.30 -3.29 -19.33
CA TRP A 59 7.90 -3.70 -17.98
C TRP A 59 7.91 -5.21 -17.82
N VAL A 60 7.43 -5.96 -18.81
CA VAL A 60 7.45 -7.43 -18.77
C VAL A 60 8.88 -7.96 -18.64
N GLU A 61 9.83 -7.41 -19.41
CA GLU A 61 11.24 -7.77 -19.31
C GLU A 61 11.82 -7.43 -17.93
N THR A 62 11.54 -6.22 -17.42
CA THR A 62 12.01 -5.78 -16.10
C THR A 62 11.47 -6.68 -14.98
N ILE A 63 10.18 -7.02 -15.02
CA ILE A 63 9.55 -7.92 -14.05
C ILE A 63 10.18 -9.32 -14.14
N THR A 64 10.37 -9.84 -15.35
CA THR A 64 10.96 -11.19 -15.56
C THR A 64 12.38 -11.28 -14.98
N LYS A 65 13.17 -10.22 -15.11
CA LYS A 65 14.49 -10.10 -14.48
C LYS A 65 14.43 -9.88 -12.97
N ASP A 66 13.28 -9.60 -12.38
CA ASP A 66 13.14 -9.33 -10.95
C ASP A 66 12.54 -10.53 -10.18
N ILE A 67 11.57 -11.24 -10.76
CA ILE A 67 10.84 -12.31 -10.06
C ILE A 67 11.73 -13.41 -9.49
N HIS A 68 12.87 -13.72 -10.13
CA HIS A 68 13.74 -14.82 -9.73
C HIS A 68 14.42 -14.61 -8.36
N ARG A 69 14.56 -13.35 -7.91
CA ARG A 69 15.15 -13.01 -6.61
C ARG A 69 14.10 -12.78 -5.51
N GLN A 70 12.81 -12.98 -5.81
CA GLN A 70 11.74 -12.78 -4.85
C GLN A 70 11.47 -14.08 -4.07
N PHE A 71 11.99 -14.13 -2.84
CA PHE A 71 11.93 -15.31 -1.96
C PHE A 71 12.44 -16.59 -2.64
N PRO A 72 13.68 -16.62 -3.16
CA PRO A 72 14.19 -17.70 -4.02
C PRO A 72 14.29 -19.07 -3.32
N PHE A 73 14.29 -19.08 -1.98
CA PHE A 73 14.34 -20.31 -1.18
C PHE A 73 12.96 -20.79 -0.71
N HIS A 74 11.89 -20.06 -1.02
CA HIS A 74 10.53 -20.44 -0.66
C HIS A 74 9.98 -21.43 -1.68
N GLU A 75 9.35 -22.52 -1.23
CA GLU A 75 8.86 -23.63 -2.07
C GLU A 75 8.04 -23.15 -3.28
N MET A 76 7.14 -22.18 -3.07
CA MET A 76 6.32 -21.59 -4.15
C MET A 76 7.13 -20.94 -5.28
N PHE A 77 8.32 -20.38 -5.00
CA PHE A 77 9.13 -19.61 -5.96
C PHE A 77 10.44 -20.31 -6.36
N LEU A 78 10.69 -21.51 -5.82
CA LEU A 78 11.93 -22.25 -5.98
C LEU A 78 12.19 -22.66 -7.45
N SER A 79 11.15 -23.10 -8.16
CA SER A 79 11.26 -23.55 -9.55
C SER A 79 11.29 -22.35 -10.50
N PRO A 80 12.36 -22.18 -11.30
CA PRO A 80 12.37 -21.22 -12.41
C PRO A 80 11.17 -21.46 -13.31
N GLU A 81 10.46 -20.38 -13.66
CA GLU A 81 9.23 -20.46 -14.47
C GLU A 81 8.13 -21.35 -13.86
N GLY A 82 8.22 -21.69 -12.57
CA GLY A 82 7.20 -22.44 -11.86
C GLY A 82 5.92 -21.63 -11.62
N PRO A 83 4.85 -22.26 -11.11
CA PRO A 83 3.55 -21.61 -10.92
C PRO A 83 3.61 -20.34 -10.07
N GLY A 84 4.45 -20.29 -9.03
CA GLY A 84 4.61 -19.09 -8.21
C GLY A 84 5.27 -17.93 -8.95
N GLN A 85 6.36 -18.19 -9.69
CA GLN A 85 7.02 -17.16 -10.49
C GLN A 85 6.12 -16.64 -11.63
N GLN A 86 5.41 -17.54 -12.31
CA GLN A 86 4.43 -17.17 -13.34
C GLN A 86 3.27 -16.37 -12.75
N GLY A 87 2.74 -16.78 -11.58
CA GLY A 87 1.71 -16.04 -10.87
C GLY A 87 2.16 -14.63 -10.49
N LEU A 88 3.41 -14.49 -10.02
CA LEU A 88 3.98 -13.19 -9.69
C LEU A 88 4.17 -12.30 -10.92
N LEU A 89 4.72 -12.86 -12.00
CA LEU A 89 4.84 -12.16 -13.29
C LEU A 89 3.48 -11.65 -13.75
N GLN A 90 2.44 -12.49 -13.67
CA GLN A 90 1.10 -12.16 -14.12
C GLN A 90 0.47 -11.05 -13.27
N VAL A 91 0.58 -11.11 -11.93
CA VAL A 91 0.08 -10.07 -11.02
C VAL A 91 0.79 -8.73 -11.28
N MET A 92 2.12 -8.76 -11.43
CA MET A 92 2.90 -7.54 -11.66
C MET A 92 2.63 -6.94 -13.04
N LYS A 93 2.53 -7.77 -14.09
CA LYS A 93 2.11 -7.34 -15.43
C LYS A 93 0.72 -6.70 -15.37
N ALA A 94 -0.25 -7.36 -14.73
CA ALA A 94 -1.59 -6.80 -14.61
C ALA A 94 -1.59 -5.45 -13.87
N TYR A 95 -0.73 -5.29 -12.86
CA TYR A 95 -0.53 -4.01 -12.17
C TYR A 95 -0.01 -2.92 -13.10
N THR A 96 0.98 -3.19 -13.95
CA THR A 96 1.51 -2.17 -14.87
C THR A 96 0.50 -1.77 -15.95
N VAL A 97 -0.33 -2.72 -16.41
CA VAL A 97 -1.45 -2.41 -17.32
C VAL A 97 -2.52 -1.57 -16.61
N TYR A 98 -2.79 -1.84 -15.33
CA TYR A 98 -3.75 -1.08 -14.52
C TYR A 98 -3.24 0.33 -14.15
N ARG A 99 -1.93 0.48 -13.92
CA ARG A 99 -1.25 1.73 -13.52
C ARG A 99 -0.06 2.04 -14.44
N PRO A 100 -0.28 2.35 -15.72
CA PRO A 100 0.80 2.55 -16.69
C PRO A 100 1.70 3.76 -16.37
N GLN A 101 1.18 4.76 -15.65
CA GLN A 101 1.94 5.94 -15.24
C GLN A 101 2.92 5.64 -14.08
N GLU A 102 2.63 4.66 -13.24
CA GLU A 102 3.54 4.22 -12.17
C GLU A 102 4.50 3.15 -12.70
N GLY A 103 4.02 2.26 -13.56
CA GLY A 103 4.80 1.16 -14.10
C GLY A 103 5.12 0.12 -13.04
N TYR A 104 6.31 -0.45 -13.11
CA TYR A 104 6.81 -1.41 -12.14
C TYR A 104 8.01 -0.86 -11.37
N CYS A 105 7.86 -0.75 -10.06
CA CYS A 105 8.97 -0.53 -9.14
C CYS A 105 9.42 -1.87 -8.58
N GLN A 106 10.72 -2.17 -8.62
CA GLN A 106 11.27 -3.46 -8.17
C GLN A 106 10.91 -3.82 -6.71
N ALA A 107 10.68 -2.80 -5.88
CA ALA A 107 10.22 -3.00 -4.51
C ALA A 107 8.79 -3.56 -4.39
N GLN A 108 8.01 -3.61 -5.47
CA GLN A 108 6.68 -4.25 -5.51
C GLN A 108 6.76 -5.78 -5.65
N GLY A 109 7.84 -6.31 -6.24
CA GLY A 109 8.08 -7.75 -6.37
C GLY A 109 7.87 -8.52 -5.06
N PRO A 110 8.53 -8.15 -3.94
CA PRO A 110 8.37 -8.88 -2.68
C PRO A 110 6.98 -8.70 -2.06
N LEU A 111 6.26 -7.61 -2.33
CA LEU A 111 4.86 -7.44 -1.90
C LEU A 111 3.96 -8.45 -2.60
N GLY A 112 4.05 -8.54 -3.92
CA GLY A 112 3.26 -9.50 -4.68
C GLY A 112 3.57 -10.94 -4.30
N ALA A 113 4.85 -11.26 -4.12
CA ALA A 113 5.28 -12.59 -3.70
C ALA A 113 4.68 -12.96 -2.33
N LEU A 114 4.78 -12.07 -1.34
CA LEU A 114 4.22 -12.30 -0.01
C LEU A 114 2.69 -12.47 -0.03
N LEU A 115 1.99 -11.68 -0.85
CA LEU A 115 0.54 -11.81 -1.04
C LEU A 115 0.20 -13.16 -1.66
N LEU A 116 0.89 -13.56 -2.73
CA LEU A 116 0.67 -14.84 -3.42
C LEU A 116 0.93 -16.06 -2.54
N MET A 117 1.84 -15.97 -1.56
CA MET A 117 2.02 -17.04 -0.57
C MET A 117 0.76 -17.32 0.26
N HIS A 118 -0.18 -16.36 0.34
CA HIS A 118 -1.34 -16.44 1.22
C HIS A 118 -2.68 -16.44 0.48
N MET A 119 -2.75 -16.04 -0.79
CA MET A 119 -4.02 -15.88 -1.50
C MET A 119 -3.89 -16.08 -3.01
N LEU A 120 -5.03 -16.22 -3.67
CA LEU A 120 -5.09 -16.40 -5.12
C LEU A 120 -4.63 -15.14 -5.87
N PRO A 121 -4.15 -15.26 -7.14
CA PRO A 121 -3.59 -14.13 -7.89
C PRO A 121 -4.49 -12.89 -7.99
N GLU A 122 -5.79 -13.07 -8.22
CA GLU A 122 -6.72 -11.93 -8.29
C GLU A 122 -6.85 -11.19 -6.95
N GLN A 123 -6.93 -11.93 -5.84
CA GLN A 123 -6.97 -11.31 -4.51
C GLN A 123 -5.65 -10.58 -4.20
N ALA A 124 -4.51 -11.19 -4.55
CA ALA A 124 -3.20 -10.59 -4.38
C ALA A 124 -3.07 -9.29 -5.19
N PHE A 125 -3.54 -9.29 -6.44
CA PHE A 125 -3.58 -8.11 -7.29
C PHE A 125 -4.39 -6.97 -6.65
N TRP A 126 -5.61 -7.23 -6.18
CA TRP A 126 -6.42 -6.17 -5.56
C TRP A 126 -5.86 -5.69 -4.23
N CYS A 127 -5.25 -6.56 -3.43
CA CYS A 127 -4.53 -6.16 -2.22
C CYS A 127 -3.32 -5.26 -2.54
N LEU A 128 -2.53 -5.62 -3.55
CA LEU A 128 -1.39 -4.82 -4.01
C LEU A 128 -1.85 -3.43 -4.46
N VAL A 129 -2.91 -3.37 -5.27
CA VAL A 129 -3.54 -2.13 -5.71
C VAL A 129 -3.95 -1.26 -4.52
N GLN A 130 -4.57 -1.83 -3.49
CA GLN A 130 -4.96 -1.08 -2.29
C GLN A 130 -3.75 -0.55 -1.51
N ILE A 131 -2.71 -1.36 -1.35
CA ILE A 131 -1.47 -0.95 -0.67
C ILE A 131 -0.83 0.23 -1.41
N CYS A 132 -0.65 0.14 -2.72
CA CYS A 132 0.00 1.18 -3.51
C CYS A 132 -0.82 2.48 -3.56
N GLU A 133 -2.15 2.40 -3.70
CA GLU A 133 -2.98 3.60 -3.91
C GLU A 133 -3.36 4.32 -2.61
N HIS A 134 -3.55 3.58 -1.53
CA HIS A 134 -4.18 4.12 -0.33
C HIS A 134 -3.29 4.09 0.90
N TYR A 135 -2.40 3.10 1.02
CA TYR A 135 -1.48 3.03 2.15
C TYR A 135 -0.17 3.76 1.83
N LEU A 136 0.36 3.59 0.62
CA LEU A 136 1.65 4.11 0.18
C LEU A 136 1.58 4.95 -1.12
N PRO A 137 0.63 5.91 -1.24
CA PRO A 137 0.46 6.68 -2.48
C PRO A 137 1.73 7.44 -2.87
N GLY A 138 2.23 7.17 -4.08
CA GLY A 138 3.41 7.83 -4.64
C GLY A 138 4.77 7.24 -4.22
N TYR A 139 4.78 6.19 -3.39
CA TYR A 139 6.02 5.50 -2.99
C TYR A 139 6.71 4.84 -4.18
N TYR A 140 5.92 4.23 -5.07
CA TYR A 140 6.38 3.48 -6.24
C TYR A 140 6.47 4.34 -7.51
N SER A 141 6.34 5.66 -7.38
CA SER A 141 6.52 6.57 -8.52
C SER A 141 8.01 6.69 -8.89
N PRO A 142 8.36 6.98 -10.16
CA PRO A 142 9.76 7.08 -10.59
C PRO A 142 10.61 8.09 -9.78
N LYS A 143 9.99 9.13 -9.22
CA LYS A 143 10.70 10.14 -8.42
C LYS A 143 10.75 9.81 -6.93
N MET A 144 10.00 8.81 -6.46
CA MET A 144 9.87 8.42 -5.05
C MET A 144 9.63 9.61 -4.10
N GLU A 145 8.94 10.65 -4.55
CA GLU A 145 8.80 11.91 -3.80
C GLU A 145 8.06 11.72 -2.48
N ALA A 146 7.13 10.76 -2.42
CA ALA A 146 6.44 10.40 -1.19
C ALA A 146 7.39 9.80 -0.14
N LEU A 147 8.31 8.93 -0.58
CA LEU A 147 9.33 8.34 0.28
C LEU A 147 10.35 9.39 0.74
N LEU A 148 10.72 10.33 -0.13
CA LEU A 148 11.58 11.46 0.23
C LEU A 148 10.97 12.36 1.30
N LEU A 149 9.67 12.65 1.21
CA LEU A 149 9.00 13.37 2.28
C LEU A 149 9.00 12.56 3.59
N ASP A 150 8.69 11.26 3.49
CA ASP A 150 8.61 10.39 4.65
C ASP A 150 9.98 10.12 5.29
N SER A 151 11.09 10.20 4.55
CA SER A 151 12.43 10.15 5.12
C SER A 151 12.73 11.38 5.97
N GLU A 152 12.28 12.57 5.56
CA GLU A 152 12.40 13.78 6.39
C GLU A 152 11.54 13.67 7.64
N VAL A 153 10.32 13.16 7.52
CA VAL A 153 9.43 12.88 8.66
C VAL A 153 10.08 11.87 9.61
N PHE A 154 10.64 10.79 9.08
CA PHE A 154 11.31 9.77 9.87
C PHE A 154 12.48 10.36 10.66
N VAL A 155 13.33 11.18 10.03
CA VAL A 155 14.45 11.86 10.70
C VAL A 155 13.95 12.83 11.78
N ALA A 156 12.86 13.57 11.55
CA ALA A 156 12.27 14.46 12.54
C ALA A 156 11.79 13.68 13.79
N LEU A 157 11.10 12.56 13.58
CA LEU A 157 10.66 11.68 14.67
C LEU A 157 11.83 11.01 15.38
N LEU A 158 12.86 10.60 14.64
CA LEU A 158 14.07 10.01 15.20
C LEU A 158 14.80 11.02 16.09
N ARG A 159 14.88 12.29 15.68
CA ARG A 159 15.45 13.37 16.49
C ARG A 159 14.70 13.54 17.81
N ARG A 160 13.38 13.40 17.79
CA ARG A 160 12.51 13.49 18.97
C ARG A 160 12.66 12.29 19.92
N LEU A 161 12.68 11.08 19.38
CA LEU A 161 12.58 9.84 20.18
C LEU A 161 13.93 9.19 20.49
N CYS A 162 14.91 9.30 19.59
CA CYS A 162 16.24 8.70 19.72
C CYS A 162 17.33 9.72 19.35
N PRO A 163 17.44 10.85 20.09
CA PRO A 163 18.33 11.96 19.72
C PRO A 163 19.81 11.55 19.62
N LYS A 164 20.26 10.58 20.43
CA LYS A 164 21.64 10.06 20.36
C LYS A 164 21.92 9.37 19.02
N ALA A 165 21.04 8.46 18.60
CA ALA A 165 21.13 7.79 17.31
C ALA A 165 21.02 8.78 16.14
N CYS A 166 20.10 9.75 16.23
CA CYS A 166 19.94 10.79 15.22
C CYS A 166 21.23 11.62 15.03
N LYS A 167 21.86 12.06 16.13
CA LYS A 167 23.14 12.78 16.10
C LYS A 167 24.26 11.93 15.52
N HIS A 168 24.31 10.64 15.87
CA HIS A 168 25.28 9.70 15.31
C HIS A 168 25.16 9.58 13.79
N LEU A 169 23.95 9.30 13.30
CA LEU A 169 23.69 9.17 11.85
C LEU A 169 24.06 10.45 11.09
N GLN A 170 23.71 11.63 11.63
CA GLN A 170 24.09 12.91 11.02
C GLN A 170 25.60 13.15 11.04
N LYS A 171 26.27 12.88 12.17
CA LYS A 171 27.72 13.04 12.32
C LYS A 171 28.49 12.20 11.30
N HIS A 172 28.04 10.98 11.06
CA HIS A 172 28.70 10.04 10.16
C HIS A 172 28.15 10.08 8.74
N GLY A 173 27.24 11.00 8.40
CA GLY A 173 26.70 11.15 7.05
C GLY A 173 25.87 9.95 6.58
N VAL A 174 25.23 9.21 7.50
CA VAL A 174 24.38 8.07 7.17
C VAL A 174 23.02 8.58 6.69
N ASP A 175 22.88 8.74 5.39
CA ASP A 175 21.65 9.20 4.76
C ASP A 175 20.50 8.18 4.97
N PRO A 176 19.28 8.62 5.34
CA PRO A 176 18.12 7.75 5.47
C PRO A 176 17.82 6.88 4.24
N PHE A 177 18.14 7.35 3.03
CA PHE A 177 17.97 6.59 1.79
C PHE A 177 18.87 5.35 1.71
N LEU A 178 19.87 5.20 2.58
CA LEU A 178 20.70 4.01 2.65
C LEU A 178 20.00 2.81 3.32
N TYR A 179 18.87 3.02 4.01
CA TYR A 179 18.13 1.96 4.70
C TYR A 179 16.60 2.05 4.58
N LEU A 180 16.01 3.25 4.51
CA LEU A 180 14.56 3.41 4.44
C LEU A 180 13.89 2.82 3.20
N PRO A 181 14.45 2.92 1.96
CA PRO A 181 13.80 2.36 0.79
C PRO A 181 13.51 0.86 0.94
N GLU A 182 14.48 0.09 1.42
CA GLU A 182 14.29 -1.34 1.66
C GLU A 182 13.27 -1.61 2.77
N TRP A 183 13.27 -0.81 3.83
CA TRP A 183 12.34 -0.96 4.94
C TRP A 183 10.90 -0.62 4.54
N PHE A 184 10.70 0.50 3.86
CA PHE A 184 9.39 1.10 3.64
C PHE A 184 8.76 0.65 2.33
N LEU A 185 9.52 0.61 1.22
CA LEU A 185 8.97 0.19 -0.08
C LEU A 185 8.64 -1.30 -0.09
N CYS A 186 9.42 -2.12 0.61
CA CYS A 186 9.20 -3.57 0.71
C CYS A 186 8.41 -3.98 1.97
N LEU A 187 7.95 -3.03 2.79
CA LEU A 187 7.26 -3.30 4.06
C LEU A 187 8.02 -4.32 4.94
N PHE A 188 9.34 -4.11 5.06
CA PHE A 188 10.30 -4.94 5.80
C PHE A 188 10.44 -6.39 5.34
N SER A 189 9.77 -6.80 4.26
CA SER A 189 9.72 -8.19 3.80
C SER A 189 11.08 -8.78 3.40
N ARG A 190 12.07 -7.93 3.12
CA ARG A 190 13.46 -8.35 2.85
C ARG A 190 14.41 -8.20 4.03
N THR A 191 14.00 -7.50 5.08
CA THR A 191 14.91 -7.07 6.17
C THR A 191 14.75 -7.92 7.41
N LEU A 192 13.52 -8.32 7.74
CA LEU A 192 13.20 -8.98 9.01
C LEU A 192 12.87 -10.45 8.81
N PRO A 193 13.04 -11.28 9.86
CA PRO A 193 12.61 -12.67 9.83
C PRO A 193 11.14 -12.80 9.41
N PHE A 194 10.84 -13.80 8.58
CA PHE A 194 9.51 -13.98 7.98
C PHE A 194 8.35 -13.94 8.98
N PRO A 195 8.42 -14.58 10.17
CA PRO A 195 7.33 -14.48 11.15
C PRO A 195 7.05 -13.03 11.59
N ILE A 196 8.11 -12.25 11.85
CA ILE A 196 7.99 -10.82 12.19
C ILE A 196 7.36 -10.02 11.05
N VAL A 197 7.74 -10.30 9.80
CA VAL A 197 7.16 -9.66 8.62
C VAL A 197 5.64 -9.85 8.59
N LEU A 198 5.16 -11.08 8.82
CA LEU A 198 3.73 -11.34 8.84
C LEU A 198 3.00 -10.56 9.93
N ARG A 199 3.60 -10.44 11.12
CA ARG A 199 3.04 -9.66 12.23
C ARG A 199 3.00 -8.16 11.92
N ILE A 200 4.03 -7.64 11.24
CA ILE A 200 4.07 -6.26 10.76
C ILE A 200 2.97 -6.03 9.72
N TRP A 201 2.76 -6.96 8.80
CA TRP A 201 1.71 -6.87 7.78
C TRP A 201 0.30 -6.90 8.39
N ASP A 202 0.07 -7.80 9.36
CA ASP A 202 -1.19 -7.86 10.12
C ASP A 202 -1.51 -6.49 10.76
N ALA A 203 -0.51 -5.87 11.41
CA ALA A 203 -0.65 -4.56 12.04
C ALA A 203 -0.76 -3.42 11.01
N PHE A 204 0.03 -3.44 9.94
CA PHE A 204 0.05 -2.41 8.90
C PHE A 204 -1.28 -2.33 8.16
N LEU A 205 -1.85 -3.46 7.75
CA LEU A 205 -3.15 -3.48 7.07
C LEU A 205 -4.26 -2.98 8.00
N SER A 206 -4.17 -3.25 9.30
CA SER A 206 -5.14 -2.79 10.29
C SER A 206 -4.96 -1.32 10.71
N GLU A 207 -3.74 -0.82 10.85
CA GLU A 207 -3.45 0.47 11.49
C GLU A 207 -2.79 1.51 10.57
N GLY A 208 -2.46 1.12 9.33
CA GLY A 208 -1.87 1.98 8.32
C GLY A 208 -0.37 2.21 8.48
N VAL A 209 0.12 3.20 7.73
CA VAL A 209 1.55 3.47 7.52
C VAL A 209 2.33 3.78 8.80
N LYS A 210 1.67 4.20 9.89
CA LYS A 210 2.35 4.47 11.17
C LYS A 210 3.10 3.27 11.72
N VAL A 211 2.67 2.06 11.39
CA VAL A 211 3.36 0.84 11.78
C VAL A 211 4.77 0.82 11.21
N LEU A 212 4.97 1.24 9.94
CA LEU A 212 6.28 1.24 9.31
C LEU A 212 7.26 2.20 10.03
N PHE A 213 6.78 3.38 10.41
CA PHE A 213 7.57 4.34 11.20
C PHE A 213 7.94 3.77 12.57
N ARG A 214 6.99 3.15 13.27
CA ARG A 214 7.23 2.55 14.59
C ARG A 214 8.26 1.44 14.53
N VAL A 215 8.15 0.54 13.54
CA VAL A 215 9.14 -0.52 13.29
C VAL A 215 10.51 0.07 12.98
N GLY A 216 10.61 1.00 12.03
CA GLY A 216 11.90 1.62 11.67
C GLY A 216 12.57 2.34 12.85
N LEU A 217 11.80 3.08 13.64
CA LEU A 217 12.31 3.76 14.84
C LEU A 217 12.77 2.74 15.90
N LEU A 218 12.05 1.63 16.06
CA LEU A 218 12.45 0.54 16.94
C LEU A 218 13.77 -0.08 16.48
N LEU A 219 13.93 -0.39 15.19
CA LEU A 219 15.17 -0.95 14.65
C LEU A 219 16.37 -0.03 14.90
N ILE A 220 16.23 1.28 14.67
CA ILE A 220 17.28 2.26 14.99
C ILE A 220 17.58 2.27 16.49
N ARG A 221 16.56 2.22 17.35
CA ARG A 221 16.76 2.16 18.81
C ARG A 221 17.48 0.87 19.24
N LEU A 222 17.13 -0.26 18.64
CA LEU A 222 17.75 -1.55 18.92
C LEU A 222 19.21 -1.58 18.45
N ALA A 223 19.53 -0.98 17.31
CA ALA A 223 20.90 -0.94 16.77
C ALA A 223 21.79 0.15 17.40
N LEU A 224 21.24 1.34 17.68
CA LEU A 224 22.01 2.57 17.93
C LEU A 224 21.51 3.37 19.16
N GLY A 225 20.56 2.84 19.93
CA GLY A 225 19.87 3.60 20.98
C GLY A 225 20.68 3.88 22.26
N SER A 226 21.82 3.22 22.46
CA SER A 226 22.68 3.39 23.65
C SER A 226 24.10 3.76 23.27
N SER A 227 24.82 4.44 24.18
CA SER A 227 26.23 4.80 23.95
C SER A 227 27.10 3.56 23.73
N GLU A 228 26.79 2.45 24.40
CA GLU A 228 27.45 1.17 24.18
C GLU A 228 27.25 0.65 22.76
N LYS A 229 26.01 0.69 22.26
CA LYS A 229 25.66 0.27 20.91
C LYS A 229 26.32 1.15 19.84
N LEU A 230 26.61 2.40 20.15
CA LEU A 230 27.37 3.28 19.26
C LEU A 230 28.87 2.99 19.24
N ARG A 231 29.42 2.27 20.23
CA ARG A 231 30.85 1.90 20.24
C ARG A 231 31.17 1.04 19.02
N GLY A 232 32.27 1.35 18.34
CA GLY A 232 32.70 0.64 17.14
C GLY A 232 31.96 1.03 15.85
N CYS A 233 30.95 1.91 15.90
CA CYS A 233 30.39 2.51 14.68
C CYS A 233 31.22 3.74 14.31
N VAL A 234 32.36 3.55 13.64
CA VAL A 234 33.28 4.65 13.32
C VAL A 234 32.91 5.38 12.02
N GLY A 235 32.13 4.75 11.14
CA GLY A 235 31.70 5.34 9.88
C GLY A 235 30.33 4.83 9.41
N VAL A 236 30.07 5.09 8.12
CA VAL A 236 28.82 4.72 7.46
C VAL A 236 28.66 3.21 7.39
N VAL A 237 29.72 2.49 7.00
CA VAL A 237 29.68 1.04 6.76
C VAL A 237 29.32 0.29 8.04
N GLU A 238 30.05 0.51 9.13
CA GLU A 238 29.82 -0.17 10.41
C GLU A 238 28.44 0.18 11.00
N THR A 239 27.98 1.41 10.76
CA THR A 239 26.64 1.82 11.18
C THR A 239 25.56 1.09 10.40
N LEU A 240 25.70 0.96 9.07
CA LEU A 240 24.75 0.22 8.23
C LEU A 240 24.77 -1.28 8.51
N GLU A 241 25.94 -1.88 8.75
CA GLU A 241 26.05 -3.28 9.16
C GLU A 241 25.28 -3.56 10.44
N LYS A 242 25.40 -2.70 11.46
CA LYS A 242 24.59 -2.84 12.68
C LYS A 242 23.10 -2.68 12.43
N LEU A 243 22.69 -1.84 11.49
CA LEU A 243 21.28 -1.68 11.13
C LEU A 243 20.72 -2.89 10.38
N ARG A 244 21.55 -3.59 9.61
CA ARG A 244 21.17 -4.81 8.88
C ARG A 244 21.19 -6.06 9.77
N SER A 245 22.06 -6.09 10.77
CA SER A 245 22.32 -7.27 11.59
C SER A 245 21.81 -7.11 13.03
N ILE A 246 20.50 -6.87 13.20
CA ILE A 246 19.88 -6.85 14.52
C ILE A 246 19.96 -8.26 15.15
N PRO A 247 20.46 -8.41 16.38
CA PRO A 247 20.56 -9.71 17.04
C PRO A 247 19.23 -10.46 17.11
N ALA A 248 19.22 -11.74 16.76
CA ALA A 248 18.00 -12.56 16.67
C ALA A 248 17.22 -12.66 18.00
N HIS A 249 17.90 -12.58 19.15
CA HIS A 249 17.24 -12.57 20.46
C HIS A 249 16.38 -11.31 20.71
N LEU A 250 16.61 -10.23 19.96
CA LEU A 250 15.79 -9.01 20.00
C LEU A 250 14.64 -9.05 18.98
N LEU A 251 14.59 -10.08 18.13
CA LEU A 251 13.60 -10.26 17.07
C LEU A 251 12.65 -11.43 17.38
N GLN A 252 12.28 -11.57 18.65
CA GLN A 252 11.25 -12.53 19.08
C GLN A 252 9.87 -11.93 18.86
N GLU A 253 8.95 -12.66 18.21
CA GLU A 253 7.69 -12.12 17.67
C GLU A 253 6.89 -11.26 18.62
N ASP A 254 6.49 -11.82 19.76
CA ASP A 254 5.62 -11.11 20.70
C ASP A 254 6.32 -9.94 21.39
N ALA A 255 7.58 -10.13 21.81
CA ALA A 255 8.37 -9.09 22.47
C ALA A 255 8.64 -7.92 21.52
N PHE A 256 9.04 -8.22 20.28
CA PHE A 256 9.31 -7.21 19.27
C PHE A 256 8.04 -6.42 18.94
N MET A 257 6.91 -7.10 18.69
CA MET A 257 5.66 -6.42 18.37
C MET A 257 5.09 -5.62 19.53
N ALA A 258 5.27 -6.06 20.78
CA ALA A 258 4.93 -5.27 21.96
C ALA A 258 5.71 -3.94 21.96
N GLU A 259 7.02 -3.98 21.74
CA GLU A 259 7.84 -2.77 21.64
C GLU A 259 7.42 -1.88 20.46
N VAL A 260 7.07 -2.44 19.30
CA VAL A 260 6.55 -1.68 18.14
C VAL A 260 5.25 -0.94 18.53
N HIS A 261 4.37 -1.59 19.29
CA HIS A 261 3.11 -0.99 19.71
C HIS A 261 3.28 0.11 20.75
N ASP A 262 4.33 0.04 21.57
CA ASP A 262 4.67 1.02 22.61
C ASP A 262 5.40 2.25 22.08
N VAL A 263 5.94 2.22 20.85
CA VAL A 263 6.53 3.40 20.22
C VAL A 263 5.49 4.53 20.13
N PRO A 264 5.72 5.71 20.78
CA PRO A 264 4.70 6.74 20.99
C PRO A 264 4.53 7.64 19.76
N ILE A 265 4.07 7.05 18.66
CA ILE A 265 3.76 7.73 17.41
C ILE A 265 2.30 7.50 17.04
N SER A 266 1.50 8.57 17.02
CA SER A 266 0.13 8.56 16.54
C SER A 266 0.02 9.01 15.08
N ASP A 267 -1.12 8.78 14.43
CA ASP A 267 -1.38 9.32 13.07
C ASP A 267 -1.31 10.86 13.07
N ARG A 268 -1.75 11.51 14.15
CA ARG A 268 -1.67 12.97 14.32
C ARG A 268 -0.23 13.47 14.38
N ASP A 269 0.68 12.72 14.99
CA ASP A 269 2.11 13.06 14.98
C ASP A 269 2.65 13.01 13.56
N LEU A 270 2.32 11.96 12.79
CA LEU A 270 2.75 11.82 11.41
C LEU A 270 2.19 12.91 10.51
N GLU A 271 0.90 13.23 10.62
CA GLU A 271 0.29 14.31 9.85
C GLU A 271 0.93 15.67 10.16
N ARG A 272 1.23 15.94 11.43
CA ARG A 272 1.90 17.17 11.85
C ARG A 272 3.29 17.28 11.26
N GLU A 273 4.09 16.22 11.38
CA GLU A 273 5.45 16.22 10.84
C GLU A 273 5.44 16.23 9.31
N CYS A 274 4.54 15.50 8.65
CA CYS A 274 4.39 15.53 7.19
C CYS A 274 4.11 16.96 6.69
N LYS A 275 3.18 17.69 7.32
CA LYS A 275 2.92 19.10 6.98
C LYS A 275 4.14 19.98 7.21
N ALA A 276 4.83 19.82 8.34
CA ALA A 276 6.01 20.63 8.67
C ALA A 276 7.18 20.36 7.70
N GLN A 277 7.49 19.10 7.43
CA GLN A 277 8.57 18.72 6.53
C GLN A 277 8.25 19.03 5.07
N LEU A 278 6.98 18.95 4.64
CA LEU A 278 6.58 19.37 3.30
C LEU A 278 6.87 20.84 3.04
N VAL A 279 6.52 21.71 4.00
CA VAL A 279 6.81 23.15 3.91
C VAL A 279 8.32 23.40 3.86
N LYS A 280 9.09 22.70 4.70
CA LYS A 280 10.55 22.81 4.72
C LYS A 280 11.17 22.35 3.40
N LEU A 281 10.75 21.19 2.89
CA LEU A 281 11.28 20.57 1.68
C LEU A 281 11.05 21.47 0.46
N ARG A 282 9.84 22.03 0.30
CA ARG A 282 9.52 22.98 -0.77
C ARG A 282 10.36 24.27 -0.73
N LYS A 283 10.78 24.71 0.46
CA LYS A 283 11.69 25.87 0.60
C LYS A 283 13.12 25.53 0.19
N THR A 284 13.58 24.33 0.53
CA THR A 284 14.96 23.89 0.25
C THR A 284 15.14 23.30 -1.15
N ARG A 285 14.05 22.82 -1.76
CA ARG A 285 13.99 22.14 -3.06
C ARG A 285 12.77 22.64 -3.84
N PRO A 286 12.89 23.78 -4.55
CA PRO A 286 11.78 24.37 -5.30
C PRO A 286 11.20 23.45 -6.40
N GLU A 287 11.99 22.49 -6.88
CA GLU A 287 11.59 21.45 -7.83
C GLU A 287 10.67 20.38 -7.23
N PHE A 288 10.58 20.29 -5.88
CA PHE A 288 9.73 19.34 -5.19
C PHE A 288 8.26 19.76 -5.25
N GLN A 289 7.51 19.16 -6.19
CA GLN A 289 6.12 19.52 -6.47
C GLN A 289 5.11 18.47 -6.01
N TYR A 290 5.57 17.40 -5.35
CA TYR A 290 4.69 16.37 -4.82
C TYR A 290 3.63 16.94 -3.88
N ASN A 291 2.39 16.47 -4.08
CA ASN A 291 1.25 16.81 -3.26
C ASN A 291 0.77 15.53 -2.55
N PRO A 292 0.99 15.39 -1.23
CA PRO A 292 0.61 14.18 -0.51
C PRO A 292 -0.89 13.91 -0.61
N LYS A 293 -1.24 12.71 -1.06
CA LYS A 293 -2.62 12.22 -0.99
C LYS A 293 -2.93 11.78 0.45
N HIS A 294 -4.20 11.89 0.84
CA HIS A 294 -4.65 11.38 2.14
C HIS A 294 -4.45 9.86 2.20
N ARG A 295 -3.71 9.38 3.20
CA ARG A 295 -3.47 7.95 3.43
C ARG A 295 -4.58 7.37 4.28
N LEU A 296 -4.95 6.12 4.03
CA LEU A 296 -5.90 5.45 4.90
C LEU A 296 -5.22 5.14 6.26
N PRO A 297 -5.80 5.53 7.40
CA PRO A 297 -5.28 5.20 8.74
C PRO A 297 -5.48 3.72 9.11
N GLY A 298 -5.58 2.82 8.12
CA GLY A 298 -5.84 1.39 8.25
C GLY A 298 -7.30 0.99 8.05
N SER A 299 -7.65 -0.19 8.57
CA SER A 299 -8.93 -0.88 8.31
C SER A 299 -10.17 -0.11 8.78
N LYS A 300 -10.02 0.79 9.77
CA LYS A 300 -11.12 1.67 10.20
C LYS A 300 -11.64 2.54 9.06
N ALA A 301 -10.74 3.19 8.31
CA ALA A 301 -11.18 4.09 7.24
C ALA A 301 -11.79 3.33 6.06
N ILE A 302 -11.34 2.10 5.82
CA ILE A 302 -11.93 1.21 4.81
C ILE A 302 -13.33 0.81 5.25
N PHE A 303 -13.51 0.38 6.50
CA PHE A 303 -14.84 0.07 7.05
C PHE A 303 -15.78 1.28 7.01
N ASP A 304 -15.30 2.47 7.38
CA ASP A 304 -16.09 3.70 7.36
C ASP A 304 -16.49 4.08 5.92
N THR A 305 -15.57 3.96 4.95
CA THR A 305 -15.85 4.20 3.52
C THR A 305 -16.88 3.19 2.99
N HIS A 306 -16.75 1.93 3.37
CA HIS A 306 -17.68 0.87 3.03
C HIS A 306 -19.10 1.11 3.54
N GLN A 307 -19.22 1.47 4.81
CA GLN A 307 -20.50 1.82 5.44
C GLN A 307 -21.17 3.01 4.73
N LEU A 308 -20.38 4.03 4.38
CA LEU A 308 -20.89 5.20 3.65
C LEU A 308 -21.38 4.83 2.25
N GLU A 309 -20.63 4.00 1.52
CA GLU A 309 -21.01 3.55 0.18
C GLU A 309 -22.23 2.60 0.19
N GLU A 310 -22.34 1.73 1.19
CA GLU A 310 -23.55 0.93 1.40
C GLU A 310 -24.76 1.79 1.76
N GLY A 311 -24.58 2.79 2.62
CA GLY A 311 -25.61 3.77 2.94
C GLY A 311 -26.09 4.54 1.71
N HIS A 312 -25.17 4.96 0.84
CA HIS A 312 -25.50 5.62 -0.42
C HIS A 312 -26.28 4.69 -1.36
N LYS A 313 -25.86 3.43 -1.52
CA LYS A 313 -26.60 2.44 -2.33
C LYS A 313 -28.01 2.17 -1.79
N GLN A 314 -28.19 2.17 -0.46
CA GLN A 314 -29.51 2.02 0.16
C GLN A 314 -30.40 3.25 -0.09
N LEU A 315 -29.83 4.46 -0.02
CA LEU A 315 -30.52 5.71 -0.34
C LEU A 315 -30.93 5.79 -1.82
N GLU A 316 -30.05 5.37 -2.74
CA GLU A 316 -30.36 5.28 -4.17
C GLU A 316 -31.49 4.29 -4.44
N LYS A 317 -31.42 3.07 -3.88
CA LYS A 317 -32.50 2.08 -3.98
C LYS A 317 -33.83 2.61 -3.40
N ALA A 318 -33.78 3.30 -2.26
CA ALA A 318 -34.97 3.91 -1.67
C ALA A 318 -35.56 5.02 -2.55
N SER A 319 -34.71 5.84 -3.16
CA SER A 319 -35.10 6.89 -4.11
C SER A 319 -35.71 6.31 -5.40
N GLU A 320 -35.13 5.23 -5.93
CA GLU A 320 -35.67 4.50 -7.09
C GLU A 320 -37.03 3.88 -6.80
N LEU A 321 -37.21 3.26 -5.62
CA LEU A 321 -38.49 2.73 -5.16
C LEU A 321 -39.55 3.83 -5.01
N GLN A 322 -39.19 4.99 -4.46
CA GLN A 322 -40.09 6.14 -4.38
C GLN A 322 -40.41 6.74 -5.76
N GLY A 323 -39.45 6.79 -6.68
CA GLY A 323 -39.64 7.21 -8.07
C GLY A 323 -40.55 6.26 -8.85
N ARG A 324 -40.45 4.96 -8.60
CA ARG A 324 -41.29 3.92 -9.20
C ARG A 324 -42.73 3.97 -8.68
N ASN A 325 -42.91 4.19 -7.37
CA ASN A 325 -44.22 4.42 -6.76
C ASN A 325 -44.88 5.71 -7.28
N LYS A 326 -44.12 6.82 -7.44
CA LYS A 326 -44.63 8.06 -8.05
C LYS A 326 -44.99 7.91 -9.54
N ARG A 327 -44.29 7.04 -10.28
CA ARG A 327 -44.64 6.71 -11.68
C ARG A 327 -45.88 5.82 -11.78
N GLN A 328 -46.11 4.93 -10.82
CA GLN A 328 -47.34 4.12 -10.77
C GLN A 328 -48.57 4.94 -10.37
N THR A 329 -48.45 5.92 -9.46
CA THR A 329 -49.58 6.80 -9.10
C THR A 329 -49.92 7.84 -10.15
N ARG A 330 -49.07 8.07 -11.15
CA ARG A 330 -49.30 9.00 -12.28
C ARG A 330 -49.95 8.38 -13.52
N LYS A 331 -50.26 7.07 -13.52
CA LYS A 331 -51.04 6.45 -14.61
C LYS A 331 -52.55 6.70 -14.38
N LYS A 332 -53.08 7.80 -14.95
CA LYS A 332 -54.53 7.97 -15.15
C LYS A 332 -55.03 7.04 -16.28
N PRO A 333 -56.32 6.64 -16.28
CA PRO A 333 -56.88 5.76 -17.31
C PRO A 333 -56.88 6.42 -18.69
N ASP A 334 -56.49 5.65 -19.69
CA ASP A 334 -56.49 5.99 -21.11
C ASP A 334 -57.93 5.99 -21.66
N THR A 335 -58.40 7.14 -22.16
CA THR A 335 -59.57 7.24 -23.03
C THR A 335 -59.11 7.46 -24.47
N ARG A 336 -59.32 6.41 -25.28
CA ARG A 336 -59.15 6.29 -26.74
C ARG A 336 -59.24 7.59 -27.55
N GLY A 337 -58.25 7.79 -28.42
CA GLY A 337 -58.36 8.54 -29.67
C GLY A 337 -57.38 7.98 -30.71
N LYS A 338 -57.91 7.45 -31.82
CA LYS A 338 -57.14 6.93 -32.96
C LYS A 338 -56.60 8.09 -33.81
N THR A 339 -55.36 7.97 -34.30
CA THR A 339 -54.94 8.52 -35.60
C THR A 339 -53.67 7.82 -36.11
N PHE A 340 -53.64 7.61 -37.43
CA PHE A 340 -52.57 7.02 -38.25
C PHE A 340 -51.52 8.07 -38.67
N HIS A 341 -50.32 7.57 -39.03
CA HIS A 341 -49.32 8.03 -40.03
C HIS A 341 -47.89 8.08 -39.46
N VAL A 342 -46.94 7.25 -39.95
CA VAL A 342 -46.11 7.26 -41.19
C VAL A 342 -44.65 7.64 -40.87
N THR A 343 -43.76 6.91 -41.53
CA THR A 343 -42.29 6.84 -41.60
C THR A 343 -41.45 8.10 -41.36
N GLY A 344 -40.22 7.88 -40.84
CA GLY A 344 -39.09 8.81 -41.02
C GLY A 344 -37.83 8.44 -40.24
N GLN A 345 -36.89 7.72 -40.87
CA GLN A 345 -35.45 7.76 -40.56
C GLN A 345 -34.88 9.13 -40.98
N PRO A 346 -33.78 9.66 -40.39
CA PRO A 346 -32.46 9.26 -40.88
C PRO A 346 -31.30 9.27 -39.86
N ALA A 347 -30.17 8.80 -40.39
CA ALA A 347 -28.86 8.60 -39.81
C ALA A 347 -28.09 9.87 -39.39
N GLY A 348 -27.03 9.68 -38.61
CA GLY A 348 -26.00 10.69 -38.36
C GLY A 348 -24.87 10.21 -37.46
N ARG A 349 -23.86 9.55 -38.04
CA ARG A 349 -22.52 9.31 -37.45
C ARG A 349 -21.81 10.64 -37.21
N ARG A 350 -20.98 10.71 -36.16
CA ARG A 350 -19.64 11.32 -36.22
C ARG A 350 -18.74 10.78 -35.11
N GLU A 351 -17.68 10.10 -35.54
CA GLU A 351 -16.49 9.74 -34.76
C GLU A 351 -15.59 10.97 -34.66
N GLU A 352 -14.92 11.15 -33.51
CA GLU A 352 -13.71 11.96 -33.41
C GLU A 352 -12.56 11.08 -32.91
N ARG A 353 -11.53 10.95 -33.76
CA ARG A 353 -10.19 10.48 -33.41
C ARG A 353 -9.40 11.64 -32.82
N VAL A 354 -8.57 11.33 -31.82
CA VAL A 354 -7.38 12.12 -31.49
C VAL A 354 -6.18 11.18 -31.47
N ASP A 355 -5.16 11.53 -32.25
CA ASP A 355 -3.89 10.83 -32.42
C ASP A 355 -2.84 11.34 -31.38
N PRO A 356 -1.80 10.55 -31.06
CA PRO A 356 -0.99 10.69 -29.85
C PRO A 356 0.36 11.36 -30.09
N LYS A 357 0.88 12.14 -29.14
CA LYS A 357 2.34 12.37 -28.98
C LYS A 357 2.69 12.72 -27.52
N GLY A 358 3.69 12.02 -26.98
CA GLY A 358 4.36 12.40 -25.74
C GLY A 358 5.50 11.44 -25.40
N LYS A 359 6.72 11.80 -25.81
CA LYS A 359 7.97 11.04 -25.60
C LYS A 359 8.51 11.19 -24.17
N SER A 360 9.17 10.12 -23.73
CA SER A 360 10.39 10.04 -22.91
C SER A 360 10.37 10.52 -21.45
N SER A 361 10.78 9.63 -20.52
CA SER A 361 12.07 9.79 -19.85
C SER A 361 12.48 8.50 -19.15
N PHE A 362 13.55 7.89 -19.67
CA PHE A 362 14.46 7.00 -18.95
C PHE A 362 15.03 7.72 -17.71
N TYR A 363 15.27 6.95 -16.63
CA TYR A 363 16.28 7.08 -15.58
C TYR A 363 15.75 6.33 -14.35
N LEU A 364 16.16 5.06 -14.15
CA LEU A 364 16.13 4.38 -12.84
C LEU A 364 16.84 3.01 -12.90
N GLU A 365 18.03 2.96 -13.51
CA GLU A 365 18.97 1.85 -13.29
C GLU A 365 20.11 2.38 -12.43
N THR A 366 20.06 2.14 -11.12
CA THR A 366 21.23 2.12 -10.20
C THR A 366 20.87 1.90 -8.73
N TRP A 367 19.61 1.70 -8.37
CA TRP A 367 19.26 1.29 -7.01
C TRP A 367 18.32 0.08 -7.09
N PHE A 368 18.85 -1.05 -6.62
CA PHE A 368 18.34 -2.43 -6.62
C PHE A 368 18.82 -3.35 -7.75
#